data_AF-A0A7C4AWJ2-F1
#
_entry.id   AF-A0A7C4AWJ2-F1
#
_cell.length_a   1.000
_cell.length_b   1.000
_cell.length_c   1.000
_cell.angle_alpha   90.00
_cell.angle_beta   90.00
_cell.angle_gamma   90.00
#
_symmetry.space_group_name_H-M   'P 1'
#
loop_
_entity.id
_entity.type
_entity.pdbx_description
1 polymer ?
#
loop_
_entity_poly.entity_id
_entity_poly.type
_entity_poly.pdbx_seq_one_letter_code
_entity_poly.pdbx_strand_id
1 'polypeptide(L)'
;MAEFDCHGCNFPSTLNEPRCRYCVISRLRTESEVDQVTLLNPVVRTYRSRDLSRLARTIAMAEQLALDRSLYGEKEGEGKCRKCVDARMSAVLEALDKIMANPHDLSPIDGSLVFARIKSSPECKKCSEENFFKLVDAIKATLKKFPLFKQLSSKNYDEIFAARSKPFFIEGLWNPPPKDARLIDSYDLSGGRGKVNIYEQRNNPVPFYELILPEFNLPADQLELLDSAFRVKIEEAPGHARFAYSTRAYSFAEEWYNALLHMLREKKKSTPASSIRRLAEMMASWLTYRLLEPFSHDDYITDIFVAAPPEIQPIYVEHERWGRLETGIYWTTPALL
;
A
#
# COMPACT_ATOMS: atom_id res chain seq x y z
N MET A 1 10.24 -5.16 3.49
CA MET A 1 8.82 -4.73 3.42
C MET A 1 8.62 -3.63 4.44
N ALA A 2 7.77 -2.63 4.16
CA ALA A 2 7.40 -1.60 5.12
C ALA A 2 5.87 -1.58 5.31
N GLU A 3 5.43 -1.52 6.57
CA GLU A 3 4.01 -1.47 6.94
C GLU A 3 3.69 -0.18 7.67
N PHE A 4 2.56 0.42 7.33
CA PHE A 4 2.06 1.67 7.90
C PHE A 4 0.67 1.45 8.46
N ASP A 5 0.52 1.59 9.77
CA ASP A 5 -0.79 1.63 10.41
C ASP A 5 -1.50 2.96 10.08
N CYS A 6 -2.63 2.88 9.39
CA CYS A 6 -3.44 4.04 8.99
C CYS A 6 -4.82 4.09 9.68
N HIS A 7 -5.10 3.28 10.70
CA HIS A 7 -6.41 3.27 11.37
C HIS A 7 -6.74 4.60 12.09
N GLY A 8 -5.71 5.41 12.41
CA GLY A 8 -5.88 6.76 12.96
C GLY A 8 -6.04 7.88 11.93
N CYS A 9 -6.03 7.56 10.64
CA CYS A 9 -6.10 8.56 9.58
C CYS A 9 -7.55 8.96 9.27
N ASN A 10 -7.83 10.26 9.24
CA ASN A 10 -9.13 10.81 8.81
C ASN A 10 -9.30 10.88 7.28
N PHE A 11 -8.46 10.19 6.53
CA PHE A 11 -8.39 10.24 5.08
C PHE A 11 -8.14 8.83 4.51
N PRO A 12 -8.52 8.57 3.24
CA PRO A 12 -8.30 7.27 2.62
C PRO A 12 -6.83 6.85 2.63
N SER A 13 -6.56 5.60 3.01
CA SER A 13 -5.21 5.02 3.03
C SER A 13 -4.74 4.64 1.62
N THR A 14 -4.30 5.63 0.86
CA THR A 14 -3.85 5.50 -0.54
C THR A 14 -2.75 6.51 -0.85
N LEU A 15 -1.80 6.14 -1.72
CA LEU A 15 -0.81 7.05 -2.25
C LEU A 15 -1.40 8.12 -3.18
N ASN A 16 -2.68 8.06 -3.55
CA ASN A 16 -3.37 9.19 -4.18
C ASN A 16 -3.68 10.32 -3.18
N GLU A 17 -3.62 10.07 -1.88
CA GLU A 17 -3.76 11.08 -0.83
C GLU A 17 -2.38 11.72 -0.50
N PRO A 18 -2.21 13.05 -0.64
CA PRO A 18 -0.95 13.73 -0.34
C PRO A 18 -0.38 13.45 1.06
N ARG A 19 -1.26 13.37 2.08
CA ARG A 19 -0.82 13.09 3.47
C ARG A 19 -0.23 11.69 3.62
N CYS A 20 -0.84 10.68 2.98
CA CYS A 20 -0.29 9.33 2.93
C CYS A 20 1.08 9.33 2.23
N ARG A 21 1.22 10.01 1.08
CA ARG A 21 2.50 10.12 0.38
C ARG A 21 3.60 10.70 1.26
N TYR A 22 3.29 11.79 1.96
CA TYR A 22 4.22 12.42 2.90
C TYR A 22 4.72 11.42 3.95
N CYS A 23 3.81 10.76 4.66
CA CYS A 23 4.17 9.80 5.70
C CYS A 23 5.01 8.63 5.16
N VAL A 24 4.60 8.07 4.02
CA VAL A 24 5.28 6.93 3.40
C VAL A 24 6.68 7.31 2.93
N ILE A 25 6.79 8.37 2.13
CA ILE A 25 8.06 8.81 1.57
C ILE A 25 9.01 9.26 2.69
N SER A 26 8.52 10.00 3.69
CA SER A 26 9.32 10.45 4.83
C SER A 26 10.00 9.28 5.55
N ARG A 27 9.26 8.20 5.84
CA ARG A 27 9.81 7.01 6.50
C ARG A 27 10.76 6.21 5.60
N LEU A 28 10.40 6.02 4.32
CA LEU A 28 11.23 5.24 3.39
C LEU A 28 12.57 5.90 3.06
N ARG A 29 12.71 7.21 3.29
CA ARG A 29 13.99 7.91 3.11
C ARG A 29 15.08 7.43 4.07
N THR A 30 14.68 6.95 5.25
CA THR A 30 15.61 6.48 6.31
C THR A 30 15.74 4.97 6.36
N GLU A 31 14.92 4.23 5.63
CA GLU A 31 14.91 2.77 5.62
C GLU A 31 15.75 2.17 4.47
N SER A 32 16.12 0.90 4.62
CA SER A 32 16.71 0.10 3.53
C SER A 32 15.72 -0.04 2.36
N GLU A 33 16.18 -0.47 1.18
CA GLU A 33 15.28 -0.67 0.03
C GLU A 33 14.16 -1.63 0.40
N VAL A 34 12.92 -1.23 0.17
CA VAL A 34 11.77 -2.13 0.28
C VAL A 34 11.17 -2.39 -1.09
N ASP A 35 10.79 -3.64 -1.30
CA ASP A 35 10.10 -4.12 -2.50
C ASP A 35 8.58 -4.01 -2.39
N GLN A 36 8.09 -3.76 -1.17
CA GLN A 36 6.68 -3.72 -0.83
C GLN A 36 6.41 -2.72 0.29
N VAL A 37 5.35 -1.93 0.08
CA VAL A 37 4.74 -1.05 1.10
C VAL A 37 3.28 -1.46 1.29
N THR A 38 2.86 -1.62 2.54
CA THR A 38 1.47 -1.94 2.88
C THR A 38 0.89 -0.88 3.82
N LEU A 39 -0.26 -0.34 3.45
CA LEU A 39 -1.06 0.58 4.25
C LEU A 39 -2.19 -0.23 4.92
N LEU A 40 -2.16 -0.29 6.24
CA LEU A 40 -3.11 -1.05 7.06
C LEU A 40 -4.30 -0.16 7.42
N ASN A 41 -5.49 -0.60 7.04
CA ASN A 41 -6.80 -0.03 7.35
C ASN A 41 -7.83 -1.15 7.03
N PRO A 42 -9.16 -1.00 7.28
CA PRO A 42 -10.13 -2.04 6.93
C PRO A 42 -10.02 -2.50 5.46
N VAL A 43 -9.70 -1.58 4.55
CA VAL A 43 -9.19 -1.88 3.20
C VAL A 43 -7.67 -1.76 3.22
N VAL A 44 -6.98 -2.89 3.27
CA VAL A 44 -5.52 -2.96 3.19
C VAL A 44 -5.09 -2.70 1.75
N ARG A 45 -4.14 -1.76 1.57
CA ARG A 45 -3.59 -1.42 0.26
C ARG A 45 -2.09 -1.70 0.20
N THR A 46 -1.68 -2.53 -0.75
CA THR A 46 -0.30 -2.97 -0.93
C THR A 46 0.26 -2.48 -2.26
N TYR A 47 1.50 -1.99 -2.24
CA TYR A 47 2.26 -1.50 -3.39
C TYR A 47 3.51 -2.35 -3.54
N ARG A 48 3.56 -3.22 -4.55
CA ARG A 48 4.71 -4.08 -4.83
C ARG A 48 5.60 -3.43 -5.89
N SER A 49 6.29 -2.34 -5.51
CA SER A 49 7.18 -1.61 -6.41
C SER A 49 8.40 -1.08 -5.66
N ARG A 50 9.59 -1.43 -6.16
CA ARG A 50 10.87 -0.82 -5.75
C ARG A 50 10.94 0.67 -6.07
N ASP A 51 10.15 1.14 -7.04
CA ASP A 51 10.20 2.52 -7.50
C ASP A 51 9.74 3.50 -6.42
N LEU A 52 8.93 3.06 -5.45
CA LEU A 52 8.55 3.91 -4.31
C LEU A 52 9.75 4.17 -3.38
N SER A 53 10.55 3.14 -3.09
CA SER A 53 11.83 3.28 -2.37
C SER A 53 12.83 4.13 -3.16
N ARG A 54 12.91 3.95 -4.48
CA ARG A 54 13.78 4.77 -5.34
C ARG A 54 13.36 6.23 -5.36
N LEU A 55 12.06 6.52 -5.37
CA LEU A 55 11.53 7.88 -5.26
C LEU A 55 11.95 8.52 -3.95
N ALA A 56 11.75 7.84 -2.83
CA ALA A 56 12.16 8.31 -1.52
C ALA A 56 13.67 8.58 -1.45
N ARG A 57 14.50 7.67 -1.98
CA ARG A 57 15.96 7.88 -2.07
C ARG A 57 16.34 9.06 -2.96
N THR A 58 15.64 9.27 -4.07
CA THR A 58 15.89 10.41 -4.96
C THR A 58 15.64 11.73 -4.23
N ILE A 59 14.59 11.80 -3.41
CA ILE A 59 14.30 12.95 -2.54
C ILE A 59 15.37 13.08 -1.44
N ALA A 60 15.79 11.99 -0.81
CA ALA A 60 16.87 12.01 0.18
C ALA A 60 18.19 12.53 -0.42
N MET A 61 18.54 12.12 -1.64
CA MET A 61 19.72 12.64 -2.35
C MET A 61 19.61 14.13 -2.65
N ALA A 62 18.42 14.60 -3.05
CA ALA A 62 18.16 16.02 -3.25
C ALA A 62 18.31 16.84 -1.95
N GLU A 63 17.88 16.27 -0.81
CA GLU A 63 18.11 16.90 0.50
C GLU A 63 19.58 16.91 0.92
N GLN A 64 20.34 15.86 0.63
CA GLN A 64 21.79 15.87 0.90
C GLN A 64 22.49 17.00 0.13
N LEU A 65 22.10 17.24 -1.14
CA LEU A 65 22.59 18.39 -1.89
C LEU A 65 22.20 19.72 -1.24
N ALA A 66 20.97 19.83 -0.72
CA ALA A 66 20.50 21.04 -0.05
C ALA A 66 21.21 21.29 1.30
N LEU A 67 21.69 20.26 1.98
CA LEU A 67 22.41 20.38 3.26
C LEU A 67 23.90 20.70 3.08
N ASP A 68 24.46 20.50 1.89
CA ASP A 68 25.85 20.78 1.60
C ASP A 68 26.08 22.29 1.41
N ARG A 69 26.52 22.96 2.49
CA ARG A 69 26.86 24.38 2.52
C ARG A 69 27.92 24.79 1.48
N SER A 70 28.82 23.89 1.09
CA SER A 70 29.85 24.19 0.10
C SER A 70 29.25 24.47 -1.29
N LEU A 71 28.11 23.84 -1.61
CA LEU A 71 27.39 24.05 -2.87
C LEU A 71 26.69 25.40 -2.94
N TYR A 72 26.55 26.11 -1.82
CA TYR A 72 26.09 27.49 -1.79
C TYR A 72 27.24 28.50 -1.98
N GLY A 73 28.50 28.03 -2.00
CA GLY A 73 29.69 28.87 -2.06
C GLY A 73 30.20 29.38 -0.71
N GLU A 74 29.73 28.80 0.41
CA GLU A 74 30.29 29.09 1.73
C GLU A 74 31.69 28.48 1.85
N LYS A 75 32.72 29.32 1.98
CA LYS A 75 34.09 28.89 2.30
C LYS A 75 34.31 28.96 3.81
N GLU A 76 35.05 28.00 4.36
CA GLU A 76 35.44 28.02 5.77
C GLU A 76 36.12 29.34 6.14
N GLY A 77 35.60 30.04 7.15
CA GLY A 77 36.18 31.29 7.69
C GLY A 77 35.56 32.61 7.20
N GLU A 78 34.69 32.61 6.17
CA GLU A 78 34.06 33.84 5.64
C GLU A 78 32.63 34.04 6.17
N GLY A 79 32.50 34.45 7.43
CA GLY A 79 31.21 34.60 8.14
C GLY A 79 30.21 35.63 7.57
N LYS A 80 30.56 36.38 6.53
CA LYS A 80 29.69 37.43 5.94
C LYS A 80 28.49 36.87 5.18
N CYS A 81 28.59 35.68 4.60
CA CYS A 81 27.53 35.12 3.74
C CYS A 81 26.64 34.07 4.44
N ARG A 82 26.96 33.71 5.68
CA ARG A 82 26.26 32.65 6.44
C ARG A 82 24.74 32.86 6.54
N LYS A 83 24.28 34.08 6.82
CA LYS A 83 22.84 34.39 6.91
C LYS A 83 22.10 34.17 5.57
N CYS A 84 22.75 34.49 4.45
CA CYS A 84 22.16 34.28 3.12
C CYS A 84 22.06 32.79 2.78
N VAL A 85 23.09 32.01 3.16
CA VAL A 85 23.13 30.55 2.97
C VAL A 85 22.07 29.88 3.84
N ASP A 86 22.00 30.22 5.13
CA ASP A 86 21.00 29.66 6.06
C ASP A 86 19.57 29.90 5.56
N ALA A 87 19.24 31.13 5.14
CA ALA A 87 17.91 31.45 4.63
C ALA A 87 17.55 30.68 3.35
N ARG A 88 18.52 30.47 2.45
CA ARG A 88 18.31 29.72 1.19
C ARG A 88 18.22 28.22 1.43
N MET A 89 19.06 27.68 2.30
CA MET A 89 19.01 26.29 2.73
C MET A 89 17.65 25.98 3.36
N SER A 90 17.17 26.81 4.30
CA SER A 90 15.83 26.66 4.88
C SER A 90 14.73 26.70 3.82
N ALA A 91 14.79 27.61 2.85
CA ALA A 91 13.80 27.71 1.78
C ALA A 91 13.76 26.46 0.88
N VAL A 92 14.93 25.88 0.57
CA VAL A 92 15.02 24.65 -0.23
C VAL A 92 14.53 23.44 0.57
N LEU A 93 14.90 23.33 1.84
CA LEU A 93 14.43 22.23 2.70
C LEU A 93 12.91 22.28 2.89
N GLU A 94 12.32 23.46 3.08
CA GLU A 94 10.85 23.62 3.14
C GLU A 94 10.18 23.22 1.81
N ALA A 95 10.82 23.52 0.67
CA ALA A 95 10.32 23.10 -0.63
C ALA A 95 10.42 21.58 -0.84
N LEU A 96 11.51 20.94 -0.40
CA LEU A 96 11.68 19.48 -0.44
C LEU A 96 10.68 18.76 0.49
N ASP A 97 10.35 19.36 1.64
CA ASP A 97 9.30 18.86 2.52
C ASP A 97 7.93 18.80 1.81
N LYS A 98 7.56 19.87 1.09
CA LYS A 98 6.34 19.92 0.26
C LYS A 98 6.36 18.90 -0.88
N ILE A 99 7.53 18.61 -1.46
CA ILE A 99 7.69 17.60 -2.51
C ILE A 99 7.38 16.20 -2.00
N MET A 100 7.60 15.88 -0.72
CA MET A 100 7.23 14.56 -0.19
C MET A 100 5.72 14.30 -0.33
N ALA A 101 4.89 15.34 -0.16
CA ALA A 101 3.45 15.24 -0.38
C ALA A 101 3.07 15.25 -1.87
N ASN A 102 3.84 15.92 -2.74
CA ASN A 102 3.56 16.00 -4.18
C ASN A 102 4.82 15.81 -5.05
N PRO A 103 5.35 14.58 -5.16
CA PRO A 103 6.62 14.35 -5.87
C PRO A 103 6.65 14.71 -7.35
N HIS A 104 5.49 14.82 -7.99
CA HIS A 104 5.36 15.22 -9.40
C HIS A 104 5.45 16.74 -9.61
N ASP A 105 5.24 17.54 -8.55
CA ASP A 105 5.22 18.99 -8.63
C ASP A 105 6.51 19.60 -8.06
N LEU A 106 7.32 20.19 -8.95
CA LEU A 106 8.55 20.88 -8.58
C LEU A 106 8.36 22.40 -8.38
N SER A 107 7.13 22.91 -8.50
CA SER A 107 6.83 24.32 -8.27
C SER A 107 7.26 24.85 -6.90
N PRO A 108 7.28 24.07 -5.79
CA PRO A 108 7.85 24.55 -4.53
C PRO A 108 9.33 24.93 -4.63
N ILE A 109 10.09 24.19 -5.44
CA ILE A 109 11.52 24.46 -5.68
C ILE A 109 11.67 25.72 -6.54
N ASP A 110 10.81 25.91 -7.54
CA ASP A 110 10.76 27.18 -8.30
C ASP A 110 10.44 28.37 -7.39
N GLY A 111 9.51 28.20 -6.44
CA GLY A 111 9.17 29.20 -5.43
C GLY A 111 10.34 29.59 -4.53
N SER A 112 11.23 28.64 -4.21
CA SER A 112 12.45 28.92 -3.42
C SER A 112 13.39 29.91 -4.14
N LEU A 113 13.42 29.89 -5.48
CA LEU A 113 14.17 30.84 -6.29
C LEU A 113 13.57 32.25 -6.23
N VAL A 114 12.24 32.34 -6.26
CA VAL A 114 11.51 33.61 -6.17
C VAL A 114 11.71 34.24 -4.79
N PHE A 115 11.60 33.44 -3.73
CA PHE A 115 11.90 33.89 -2.36
C PHE A 115 13.33 34.41 -2.21
N ALA A 116 14.31 33.68 -2.78
CA ALA A 116 15.71 34.09 -2.77
C ALA A 116 15.95 35.41 -3.53
N ARG A 117 15.19 35.69 -4.59
CA ARG A 117 15.26 36.94 -5.37
C ARG A 117 14.60 38.13 -4.65
N ILE A 118 13.47 37.91 -3.97
CA ILE A 118 12.70 38.98 -3.29
C ILE A 118 13.36 39.41 -1.97
N LYS A 119 13.88 38.47 -1.18
CA LYS A 119 14.56 38.77 0.10
C LYS A 119 16.07 39.03 -0.04
N SER A 120 16.57 39.08 -1.27
CA SER A 120 17.99 39.27 -1.54
C SER A 120 18.40 40.72 -1.26
N SER A 121 19.20 40.95 -0.22
CA SER A 121 20.00 42.17 -0.12
C SER A 121 21.04 42.21 -1.26
N PRO A 122 21.54 43.40 -1.67
CA PRO A 122 22.60 43.51 -2.68
C PRO A 122 23.86 42.68 -2.34
N GLU A 123 24.10 42.45 -1.05
CA GLU A 123 25.19 41.62 -0.52
C GLU A 123 24.93 40.12 -0.77
N CYS A 124 23.69 39.64 -0.60
CA CYS A 124 23.34 38.24 -0.87
C CYS A 124 23.43 37.86 -2.36
N LYS A 125 23.25 38.83 -3.28
CA LYS A 125 23.52 38.62 -4.71
C LYS A 125 24.98 38.26 -4.95
N LYS A 126 25.90 39.05 -4.37
CA LYS A 126 27.35 38.84 -4.47
C LYS A 126 27.84 37.60 -3.72
N CYS A 127 27.16 37.22 -2.64
CA CYS A 127 27.58 36.13 -1.77
C CYS A 127 27.42 34.72 -2.36
N SER A 128 26.26 34.39 -2.94
CA SER A 128 25.96 32.99 -3.24
C SER A 128 24.92 32.76 -4.36
N GLU A 129 24.44 33.82 -5.05
CA GLU A 129 23.30 33.72 -5.97
C GLU A 129 23.56 32.77 -7.15
N GLU A 130 24.74 32.86 -7.78
CA GLU A 130 25.09 31.99 -8.90
C GLU A 130 25.19 30.51 -8.50
N ASN A 131 25.85 30.23 -7.36
CA ASN A 131 25.96 28.87 -6.82
C ASN A 131 24.60 28.32 -6.40
N PHE A 132 23.75 29.16 -5.82
CA PHE A 132 22.40 28.78 -5.45
C PHE A 132 21.55 28.37 -6.65
N PHE A 133 21.59 29.11 -7.76
CA PHE A 133 20.87 28.70 -8.98
C PHE A 133 21.38 27.37 -9.52
N LYS A 134 22.69 27.18 -9.58
CA LYS A 134 23.32 25.90 -9.99
C LYS A 134 22.90 24.74 -9.09
N LEU A 135 22.87 24.96 -7.77
CA LEU A 135 22.41 23.96 -6.79
C LEU A 135 20.94 23.61 -7.01
N VAL A 136 20.06 24.60 -7.19
CA VAL A 136 18.64 24.35 -7.43
C VAL A 136 18.42 23.58 -8.74
N ASP A 137 19.18 23.89 -9.79
CA ASP A 137 19.13 23.13 -11.04
C ASP A 137 19.62 21.69 -10.84
N ALA A 138 20.68 21.47 -10.04
CA ALA A 138 21.17 20.14 -9.69
C ALA A 138 20.14 19.33 -8.86
N ILE A 139 19.43 19.98 -7.93
CA ILE A 139 18.34 19.37 -7.16
C ILE A 139 17.20 18.96 -8.09
N LYS A 140 16.74 19.85 -8.97
CA LYS A 140 15.70 19.53 -9.97
C LYS A 140 16.13 18.39 -10.89
N ALA A 141 17.37 18.42 -11.36
CA ALA A 141 17.92 17.36 -12.20
C ALA A 141 17.92 16.01 -11.46
N THR A 142 18.29 16.01 -10.17
CA THR A 142 18.24 14.82 -9.32
C THR A 142 16.82 14.27 -9.19
N LEU A 143 15.83 15.11 -8.87
CA LEU A 143 14.42 14.70 -8.78
C LEU A 143 13.89 14.13 -10.11
N LYS A 144 14.27 14.75 -11.24
CA LYS A 144 13.88 14.30 -12.59
C LYS A 144 14.56 13.00 -13.04
N LYS A 145 15.61 12.52 -12.36
CA LYS A 145 16.24 11.22 -12.66
C LYS A 145 15.37 10.03 -12.25
N PHE A 146 14.35 10.24 -11.42
CA PHE A 146 13.41 9.17 -11.09
C PHE A 146 12.68 8.68 -12.36
N PRO A 147 12.77 7.38 -12.72
CA PRO A 147 12.31 6.89 -14.03
C PRO A 147 10.84 7.18 -14.36
N LEU A 148 9.97 7.14 -13.34
CA LEU A 148 8.53 7.34 -13.51
C LEU A 148 8.10 8.80 -13.27
N PHE A 149 9.04 9.73 -13.07
CA PHE A 149 8.73 11.12 -12.74
C PHE A 149 7.73 11.76 -13.71
N LYS A 150 7.94 11.59 -15.02
CA LYS A 150 7.07 12.16 -16.06
C LYS A 150 5.67 11.54 -16.13
N GLN A 151 5.49 10.35 -15.56
CA GLN A 151 4.22 9.64 -15.56
C GLN A 151 3.40 9.97 -14.32
N LEU A 152 4.02 10.45 -13.25
CA LEU A 152 3.32 10.82 -12.02
C LEU A 152 2.47 12.08 -12.22
N SER A 153 1.28 12.02 -11.63
CA SER A 153 0.33 13.13 -11.48
C SER A 153 -0.31 13.04 -10.10
N SER A 154 -1.04 14.07 -9.70
CA SER A 154 -1.67 14.13 -8.37
C SER A 154 -2.65 13.00 -8.06
N LYS A 155 -3.10 12.21 -9.05
CA LYS A 155 -4.19 11.22 -8.91
C LYS A 155 -3.88 9.81 -9.40
N ASN A 156 -2.68 9.51 -9.87
CA ASN A 156 -2.37 8.21 -10.49
C ASN A 156 -1.28 7.41 -9.77
N TYR A 157 -0.97 7.74 -8.52
CA TYR A 157 0.04 7.01 -7.74
C TYR A 157 -0.35 5.54 -7.57
N ASP A 158 -1.64 5.26 -7.31
CA ASP A 158 -2.11 3.87 -7.18
C ASP A 158 -1.92 3.05 -8.46
N GLU A 159 -2.09 3.67 -9.62
CA GLU A 159 -1.89 3.01 -10.91
C GLU A 159 -0.39 2.78 -11.18
N ILE A 160 0.41 3.85 -11.05
CA ILE A 160 1.85 3.82 -11.33
C ILE A 160 2.60 2.85 -10.42
N PHE A 161 2.22 2.78 -9.13
CA PHE A 161 2.81 1.86 -8.16
C PHE A 161 2.04 0.53 -8.03
N ALA A 162 1.15 0.23 -8.98
CA ALA A 162 0.41 -1.03 -9.08
C ALA A 162 -0.24 -1.47 -7.76
N ALA A 163 -1.03 -0.57 -7.15
CA ALA A 163 -1.75 -0.83 -5.91
C ALA A 163 -2.62 -2.09 -6.01
N ARG A 164 -2.70 -2.85 -4.91
CA ARG A 164 -3.60 -3.97 -4.69
C ARG A 164 -4.37 -3.71 -3.41
N SER A 165 -5.69 -3.85 -3.45
CA SER A 165 -6.56 -3.59 -2.29
C SER A 165 -7.27 -4.88 -1.90
N LYS A 166 -7.35 -5.17 -0.61
CA LYS A 166 -8.12 -6.30 -0.07
C LYS A 166 -8.71 -5.94 1.29
N PRO A 167 -9.83 -6.54 1.71
CA PRO A 167 -10.26 -6.53 3.10
C PRO A 167 -9.12 -7.01 4.03
N PHE A 168 -9.03 -6.43 5.23
CA PHE A 168 -7.93 -6.70 6.16
C PHE A 168 -7.76 -8.18 6.52
N PHE A 169 -8.86 -8.93 6.60
CA PHE A 169 -8.90 -10.34 7.00
C PHE A 169 -8.58 -11.32 5.85
N ILE A 170 -8.55 -10.87 4.59
CA ILE A 170 -8.15 -11.72 3.46
C ILE A 170 -6.63 -11.80 3.44
N GLU A 171 -6.06 -12.99 3.32
CA GLU A 171 -4.61 -13.18 3.27
C GLU A 171 -4.05 -13.21 1.85
N GLY A 172 -2.73 -13.05 1.75
CA GLY A 172 -2.00 -13.12 0.48
C GLY A 172 -2.12 -11.87 -0.39
N LEU A 173 -1.35 -11.88 -1.47
CA LEU A 173 -1.39 -10.88 -2.53
C LEU A 173 -2.18 -11.44 -3.70
N TRP A 174 -3.20 -10.71 -4.14
CA TRP A 174 -4.10 -11.11 -5.21
C TRP A 174 -3.80 -10.29 -6.46
N ASN A 175 -3.27 -10.95 -7.48
CA ASN A 175 -3.01 -10.35 -8.79
C ASN A 175 -4.12 -10.70 -9.77
N PRO A 176 -4.54 -9.74 -10.62
CA PRO A 176 -5.45 -10.04 -11.71
C PRO A 176 -4.77 -10.92 -12.77
N PRO A 177 -5.55 -11.55 -13.66
CA PRO A 177 -5.02 -12.23 -14.84
C PRO A 177 -4.16 -11.28 -15.70
N PRO A 178 -3.23 -11.83 -16.50
CA PRO A 178 -2.48 -11.04 -17.48
C PRO A 178 -3.43 -10.28 -18.42
N LYS A 179 -3.02 -9.07 -18.83
CA LYS A 179 -3.87 -8.18 -19.65
C LYS A 179 -4.24 -8.75 -21.02
N ASP A 180 -3.44 -9.66 -21.55
CA ASP A 180 -3.63 -10.32 -22.84
C ASP A 180 -4.22 -11.74 -22.72
N ALA A 181 -4.65 -12.13 -21.51
CA ALA A 181 -5.29 -13.43 -21.29
C ALA A 181 -6.73 -13.44 -21.82
N ARG A 182 -7.14 -14.58 -22.40
CA ARG A 182 -8.45 -14.77 -23.03
C ARG A 182 -9.33 -15.64 -22.15
N LEU A 183 -10.49 -15.13 -21.74
CA LEU A 183 -11.46 -15.91 -20.97
C LEU A 183 -11.92 -17.14 -21.79
N ILE A 184 -11.85 -18.32 -21.18
CA ILE A 184 -12.23 -19.61 -21.79
C ILE A 184 -13.31 -20.35 -21.00
N ASP A 185 -13.44 -20.09 -19.70
CA ASP A 185 -14.51 -20.67 -18.86
C ASP A 185 -14.87 -19.72 -17.73
N SER A 186 -16.09 -19.86 -17.20
CA SER A 186 -16.62 -19.02 -16.14
C SER A 186 -17.78 -19.72 -15.43
N TYR A 187 -17.69 -19.94 -14.13
CA TYR A 187 -18.76 -20.55 -13.33
C TYR A 187 -18.85 -19.95 -11.93
N ASP A 188 -20.04 -20.02 -11.35
CA ASP A 188 -20.29 -19.57 -9.98
C ASP A 188 -19.97 -20.68 -8.98
N LEU A 189 -19.42 -20.29 -7.84
CA LEU A 189 -19.17 -21.19 -6.72
C LEU A 189 -20.45 -21.44 -5.92
N SER A 190 -20.51 -22.59 -5.26
CA SER A 190 -21.65 -22.98 -4.44
C SER A 190 -21.88 -21.97 -3.28
N GLY A 191 -23.12 -21.85 -2.82
CA GLY A 191 -23.48 -20.97 -1.70
C GLY A 191 -23.25 -19.47 -1.94
N GLY A 192 -23.01 -19.03 -3.18
CA GLY A 192 -22.71 -17.63 -3.50
C GLY A 192 -21.35 -17.17 -2.96
N ARG A 193 -20.37 -18.09 -2.88
CA ARG A 193 -19.01 -17.84 -2.38
C ARG A 193 -18.09 -17.16 -3.38
N GLY A 194 -18.58 -16.88 -4.58
CA GLY A 194 -17.85 -16.12 -5.58
C GLY A 194 -18.03 -16.72 -6.97
N LYS A 195 -17.10 -16.35 -7.83
CA LYS A 195 -17.07 -16.76 -9.23
C LYS A 195 -15.65 -17.13 -9.62
N VAL A 196 -15.50 -18.17 -10.43
CA VAL A 196 -14.25 -18.55 -11.06
C VAL A 196 -14.28 -18.15 -12.53
N ASN A 197 -13.18 -17.56 -12.99
CA ASN A 197 -12.90 -17.34 -14.41
C ASN A 197 -11.60 -18.07 -14.76
N ILE A 198 -11.62 -18.82 -15.87
CA ILE A 198 -10.44 -19.49 -16.40
C ILE A 198 -9.99 -18.76 -17.66
N TYR A 199 -8.70 -18.42 -17.74
CA TYR A 199 -8.12 -17.72 -18.87
C TYR A 199 -7.02 -18.52 -19.56
N GLU A 200 -7.04 -18.55 -20.88
CA GLU A 200 -5.91 -18.95 -21.70
C GLU A 200 -4.88 -17.82 -21.72
N GLN A 201 -3.61 -18.14 -21.46
CA GLN A 201 -2.52 -17.17 -21.47
C GLN A 201 -1.72 -17.25 -22.78
N ARG A 202 -1.36 -16.10 -23.36
CA ARG A 202 -0.65 -16.06 -24.65
C ARG A 202 0.75 -16.66 -24.61
N ASN A 203 1.48 -16.42 -23.51
CA ASN A 203 2.89 -16.76 -23.37
C ASN A 203 3.14 -17.82 -22.28
N ASN A 204 2.09 -18.41 -21.71
CA ASN A 204 2.18 -19.42 -20.66
C ASN A 204 1.23 -20.58 -21.03
N PRO A 205 1.73 -21.82 -21.17
CA PRO A 205 0.86 -22.97 -21.49
C PRO A 205 -0.08 -23.35 -20.34
N VAL A 206 0.20 -22.92 -19.12
CA VAL A 206 -0.67 -23.15 -17.96
C VAL A 206 -1.78 -22.09 -17.96
N PRO A 207 -3.07 -22.45 -18.02
CA PRO A 207 -4.15 -21.47 -17.94
C PRO A 207 -4.21 -20.79 -16.56
N PHE A 208 -4.79 -19.60 -16.52
CA PHE A 208 -4.89 -18.79 -15.31
C PHE A 208 -6.27 -18.97 -14.65
N TYR A 209 -6.27 -19.27 -13.35
CA TYR A 209 -7.45 -19.36 -12.49
C TYR A 209 -7.62 -18.05 -11.72
N GLU A 210 -8.66 -17.30 -12.04
CA GLU A 210 -9.05 -16.11 -11.29
C GLU A 210 -10.24 -16.43 -10.38
N LEU A 211 -10.07 -16.14 -9.10
CA LEU A 211 -11.11 -16.28 -8.09
C LEU A 211 -11.64 -14.91 -7.67
N ILE A 212 -12.90 -14.66 -8.00
CA ILE A 212 -13.61 -13.42 -7.68
C ILE A 212 -14.42 -13.63 -6.42
N LEU A 213 -13.96 -13.01 -5.34
CA LEU A 213 -14.55 -13.13 -4.01
C LEU A 213 -15.53 -11.99 -3.71
N PRO A 214 -16.74 -12.29 -3.18
CA PRO A 214 -17.70 -11.27 -2.79
C PRO A 214 -17.16 -10.32 -1.71
N GLU A 215 -16.19 -10.76 -0.91
CA GLU A 215 -15.57 -10.01 0.17
C GLU A 215 -14.87 -8.73 -0.31
N PHE A 216 -14.33 -8.72 -1.53
CA PHE A 216 -13.71 -7.52 -2.10
C PHE A 216 -14.74 -6.40 -2.39
N ASN A 217 -16.03 -6.75 -2.41
CA ASN A 217 -17.14 -5.84 -2.66
C ASN A 217 -17.96 -5.54 -1.39
N LEU A 218 -17.44 -5.85 -0.20
CA LEU A 218 -18.13 -5.53 1.05
C LEU A 218 -18.32 -4.02 1.20
N PRO A 219 -19.52 -3.57 1.66
CA PRO A 219 -19.74 -2.18 2.03
C PRO A 219 -18.73 -1.68 3.06
N ALA A 220 -18.28 -0.42 2.90
CA ALA A 220 -17.26 0.17 3.76
C ALA A 220 -17.64 0.15 5.26
N ASP A 221 -18.92 0.40 5.58
CA ASP A 221 -19.41 0.39 6.95
C ASP A 221 -19.43 -1.01 7.59
N GLN A 222 -19.65 -2.05 6.80
CA GLN A 222 -19.54 -3.44 7.24
C GLN A 222 -18.07 -3.82 7.47
N LEU A 223 -17.18 -3.40 6.57
CA LEU A 223 -15.76 -3.67 6.69
C LEU A 223 -15.14 -2.94 7.90
N GLU A 224 -15.51 -1.68 8.14
CA GLU A 224 -15.16 -0.92 9.34
C GLU A 224 -15.66 -1.59 10.63
N LEU A 225 -16.87 -2.14 10.62
CA LEU A 225 -17.42 -2.87 11.75
C LEU A 225 -16.61 -4.14 12.05
N LEU A 226 -16.28 -4.92 11.02
CA LEU A 226 -15.47 -6.12 11.15
C LEU A 226 -14.06 -5.81 11.68
N ASP A 227 -13.42 -4.78 11.14
CA ASP A 227 -12.08 -4.34 11.55
C ASP A 227 -12.07 -3.86 13.00
N SER A 228 -13.05 -3.04 13.39
CA SER A 228 -13.21 -2.59 14.78
C SER A 228 -13.35 -3.78 15.73
N ALA A 229 -14.20 -4.75 15.38
CA ALA A 229 -14.41 -5.96 16.16
C ALA A 229 -13.16 -6.82 16.25
N PHE A 230 -12.41 -6.96 15.16
CA PHE A 230 -11.16 -7.70 15.11
C PHE A 230 -10.10 -7.11 16.04
N ARG A 231 -9.91 -5.78 15.99
CA ARG A 231 -8.92 -5.11 16.82
C ARG A 231 -9.22 -5.25 18.31
N VAL A 232 -10.48 -5.05 18.72
CA VAL A 232 -10.90 -5.27 20.12
C VAL A 232 -10.66 -6.72 20.54
N LYS A 233 -11.02 -7.69 19.69
CA LYS A 233 -10.84 -9.12 20.00
C LYS A 233 -9.37 -9.55 20.09
N ILE A 234 -8.47 -8.93 19.33
CA ILE A 234 -7.03 -9.15 19.44
C ILE A 234 -6.49 -8.54 20.74
N GLU A 235 -6.87 -7.30 21.05
CA GLU A 235 -6.41 -6.58 22.25
C GLU A 235 -6.87 -7.26 23.55
N GLU A 236 -8.05 -7.89 23.56
CA GLU A 236 -8.63 -8.57 24.73
C GLU A 236 -8.12 -10.01 24.95
N ALA A 237 -7.42 -10.63 24.00
CA ALA A 237 -7.06 -12.05 24.07
C ALA A 237 -5.64 -12.28 24.62
N PRO A 238 -5.45 -13.15 25.65
CA PRO A 238 -4.12 -13.67 25.97
C PRO A 238 -3.66 -14.62 24.85
N GLY A 239 -2.68 -14.18 24.06
CA GLY A 239 -1.83 -14.94 23.12
C GLY A 239 -2.51 -15.92 22.15
N HIS A 240 -2.65 -15.52 20.88
CA HIS A 240 -2.69 -16.24 19.57
C HIS A 240 -3.30 -17.66 19.42
N ALA A 241 -3.74 -18.34 20.48
CA ALA A 241 -4.13 -19.75 20.48
C ALA A 241 -5.63 -19.97 20.23
N ARG A 242 -6.47 -18.92 20.28
CA ARG A 242 -7.92 -19.07 20.08
C ARG A 242 -8.33 -19.33 18.62
N PHE A 243 -7.52 -18.89 17.66
CA PHE A 243 -7.86 -18.92 16.23
C PHE A 243 -7.43 -20.20 15.51
N ALA A 244 -6.68 -21.10 16.17
CA ALA A 244 -6.06 -22.27 15.52
C ALA A 244 -6.91 -23.56 15.53
N TYR A 245 -8.14 -23.55 16.07
CA TYR A 245 -8.93 -24.76 16.26
C TYR A 245 -10.18 -24.80 15.37
N SER A 246 -10.09 -25.56 14.27
CA SER A 246 -11.17 -25.76 13.29
C SER A 246 -12.46 -26.34 13.89
N THR A 247 -12.37 -27.14 14.95
CA THR A 247 -13.53 -27.71 15.66
C THR A 247 -14.41 -26.66 16.34
N ARG A 248 -13.99 -25.39 16.37
CA ARG A 248 -14.71 -24.29 17.01
C ARG A 248 -15.30 -23.27 16.05
N ALA A 249 -15.22 -23.48 14.72
CA ALA A 249 -15.67 -22.50 13.74
C ALA A 249 -17.11 -21.99 13.98
N TYR A 250 -18.05 -22.88 14.34
CA TYR A 250 -19.43 -22.49 14.66
C TYR A 250 -19.54 -21.66 15.95
N SER A 251 -18.95 -22.14 17.05
CA SER A 251 -18.90 -21.37 18.30
C SER A 251 -18.19 -20.02 18.12
N PHE A 252 -17.22 -19.97 17.22
CA PHE A 252 -16.47 -18.77 16.90
C PHE A 252 -17.31 -17.77 16.10
N ALA A 253 -18.11 -18.24 15.14
CA ALA A 253 -19.09 -17.40 14.45
C ALA A 253 -20.11 -16.79 15.43
N GLU A 254 -20.57 -17.53 16.45
CA GLU A 254 -21.44 -16.96 17.50
C GLU A 254 -20.74 -15.88 18.33
N GLU A 255 -19.47 -16.08 18.69
CA GLU A 255 -18.67 -15.06 19.39
C GLU A 255 -18.54 -13.77 18.57
N TRP A 256 -18.28 -13.90 17.26
CA TRP A 256 -18.25 -12.76 16.34
C TRP A 256 -19.61 -12.08 16.22
N TYR A 257 -20.67 -12.86 16.04
CA TYR A 257 -22.03 -12.34 15.94
C TYR A 257 -22.39 -11.46 17.15
N ASN A 258 -22.08 -11.95 18.36
CA ASN A 258 -22.31 -11.21 19.60
C ASN A 258 -21.45 -9.93 19.71
N ALA A 259 -20.18 -9.99 19.30
CA ALA A 259 -19.30 -8.83 19.29
C ALA A 259 -19.80 -7.73 18.32
N LEU A 260 -20.18 -8.12 17.11
CA LEU A 260 -20.73 -7.21 16.11
C LEU A 260 -22.05 -6.57 16.59
N LEU A 261 -22.93 -7.35 17.22
CA LEU A 261 -24.16 -6.85 17.82
C LEU A 261 -23.91 -5.81 18.91
N HIS A 262 -22.93 -6.04 19.78
CA HIS A 262 -22.55 -5.09 20.83
C HIS A 262 -22.12 -3.75 20.23
N MET A 263 -21.22 -3.78 19.25
CA MET A 263 -20.71 -2.57 18.58
C MET A 263 -21.81 -1.81 17.80
N LEU A 264 -22.75 -2.52 17.18
CA LEU A 264 -23.87 -1.87 16.49
C LEU A 264 -24.82 -1.16 17.44
N ARG A 265 -25.06 -1.72 18.64
CA ARG A 265 -25.88 -1.08 19.68
C ARG A 265 -25.25 0.23 20.14
N GLU A 266 -23.94 0.25 20.35
CA GLU A 266 -23.20 1.48 20.71
C GLU A 266 -23.27 2.55 19.60
N LYS A 267 -23.14 2.12 18.33
CA LYS A 267 -23.21 3.01 17.16
C LYS A 267 -24.63 3.45 16.79
N LYS A 268 -25.68 2.95 17.48
CA LYS A 268 -27.11 3.20 17.17
C LYS A 268 -27.47 2.96 15.69
N LYS A 269 -26.78 2.03 15.02
CA LYS A 269 -27.05 1.64 13.63
C LYS A 269 -27.96 0.41 13.60
N SER A 270 -28.92 0.40 12.69
CA SER A 270 -29.78 -0.76 12.44
C SER A 270 -29.27 -1.52 11.22
N THR A 271 -28.86 -2.77 11.44
CA THR A 271 -28.44 -3.70 10.39
C THR A 271 -29.23 -5.01 10.57
N PRO A 272 -29.76 -5.62 9.50
CA PRO A 272 -30.50 -6.87 9.63
C PRO A 272 -29.67 -7.97 10.31
N ALA A 273 -30.30 -8.72 11.23
CA ALA A 273 -29.63 -9.79 11.96
C ALA A 273 -29.00 -10.85 11.02
N SER A 274 -29.65 -11.13 9.89
CA SER A 274 -29.13 -12.03 8.84
C SER A 274 -27.83 -11.52 8.21
N SER A 275 -27.69 -10.21 8.01
CA SER A 275 -26.45 -9.61 7.51
C SER A 275 -25.33 -9.73 8.53
N ILE A 276 -25.62 -9.47 9.81
CA ILE A 276 -24.62 -9.61 10.90
C ILE A 276 -24.16 -11.06 11.02
N ARG A 277 -25.10 -12.01 10.94
CA ARG A 277 -24.83 -13.44 10.93
C ARG A 277 -23.87 -13.83 9.80
N ARG A 278 -24.16 -13.38 8.57
CA ARG A 278 -23.31 -13.62 7.41
C ARG A 278 -21.90 -13.06 7.58
N LEU A 279 -21.77 -11.84 8.14
CA LEU A 279 -20.47 -11.22 8.40
C LEU A 279 -19.66 -12.02 9.44
N ALA A 280 -20.32 -12.50 10.49
CA ALA A 280 -19.69 -13.30 11.55
C ALA A 280 -19.21 -14.66 11.04
N GLU A 281 -20.05 -15.36 10.26
CA GLU A 281 -19.71 -16.65 9.63
C GLU A 281 -18.54 -16.50 8.66
N MET A 282 -18.57 -15.46 7.83
CA MET A 282 -17.49 -15.14 6.90
C MET A 282 -16.16 -14.88 7.64
N MET A 283 -16.16 -14.03 8.68
CA MET A 283 -14.96 -13.78 9.49
C MET A 283 -14.44 -15.05 10.15
N ALA A 284 -15.32 -15.86 10.73
CA ALA A 284 -14.94 -17.11 11.37
C ALA A 284 -14.32 -18.09 10.35
N SER A 285 -14.90 -18.19 9.16
CA SER A 285 -14.40 -19.04 8.07
C SER A 285 -12.98 -18.61 7.64
N TRP A 286 -12.80 -17.32 7.33
CA TRP A 286 -11.52 -16.77 6.91
C TRP A 286 -10.43 -16.92 7.97
N LEU A 287 -10.74 -16.71 9.24
CA LEU A 287 -9.75 -16.89 10.31
C LEU A 287 -9.42 -18.37 10.58
N THR A 288 -10.33 -19.29 10.25
CA THR A 288 -10.12 -20.73 10.44
C THR A 288 -9.31 -21.34 9.30
N TYR A 289 -9.74 -21.12 8.06
CA TYR A 289 -9.16 -21.77 6.88
C TYR A 289 -8.20 -20.86 6.10
N ARG A 290 -8.18 -19.56 6.43
CA ARG A 290 -7.24 -18.57 5.88
C ARG A 290 -7.27 -18.58 4.36
N LEU A 291 -6.11 -18.62 3.72
CA LEU A 291 -5.99 -18.60 2.27
C LEU A 291 -6.60 -19.82 1.56
N LEU A 292 -6.88 -20.91 2.29
CA LEU A 292 -7.51 -22.11 1.75
C LEU A 292 -9.05 -22.05 1.79
N GLU A 293 -9.61 -21.16 2.60
CA GLU A 293 -11.06 -20.95 2.71
C GLU A 293 -11.74 -20.80 1.35
N PRO A 294 -11.30 -19.89 0.47
CA PRO A 294 -12.04 -19.63 -0.76
C PRO A 294 -11.94 -20.79 -1.75
N PHE A 295 -10.83 -21.54 -1.75
CA PHE A 295 -10.65 -22.70 -2.62
C PHE A 295 -11.50 -23.90 -2.20
N SER A 296 -11.82 -24.03 -0.90
CA SER A 296 -12.65 -25.14 -0.40
C SER A 296 -14.10 -25.13 -0.90
N HIS A 297 -14.53 -24.05 -1.54
CA HIS A 297 -15.89 -23.92 -2.11
C HIS A 297 -15.95 -24.28 -3.60
N ASP A 298 -14.82 -24.66 -4.19
CA ASP A 298 -14.73 -25.10 -5.58
C ASP A 298 -14.63 -26.63 -5.66
N ASP A 299 -15.75 -27.28 -5.97
CA ASP A 299 -15.86 -28.72 -6.04
C ASP A 299 -15.01 -29.34 -7.17
N TYR A 300 -14.50 -28.54 -8.12
CA TYR A 300 -13.66 -29.04 -9.22
C TYR A 300 -12.17 -29.02 -8.89
N ILE A 301 -11.75 -28.42 -7.77
CA ILE A 301 -10.35 -28.45 -7.32
C ILE A 301 -10.08 -29.77 -6.62
N THR A 302 -9.08 -30.52 -7.08
CA THR A 302 -8.62 -31.74 -6.42
C THR A 302 -7.44 -31.49 -5.48
N ASP A 303 -6.52 -30.61 -5.89
CA ASP A 303 -5.27 -30.35 -5.19
C ASP A 303 -4.90 -28.87 -5.21
N ILE A 304 -4.27 -28.40 -4.14
CA ILE A 304 -3.73 -27.04 -4.02
C ILE A 304 -2.23 -27.14 -3.76
N PHE A 305 -1.43 -26.53 -4.62
CA PHE A 305 0.02 -26.51 -4.51
C PHE A 305 0.52 -25.14 -4.08
N VAL A 306 1.19 -25.11 -2.93
CA VAL A 306 1.91 -23.95 -2.42
C VAL A 306 3.41 -24.21 -2.58
N ALA A 307 4.03 -23.60 -3.59
CA ALA A 307 5.46 -23.74 -3.84
C ALA A 307 6.30 -22.86 -2.89
N ALA A 308 7.50 -23.33 -2.51
CA ALA A 308 8.43 -22.56 -1.71
C ALA A 308 9.48 -21.85 -2.60
N PRO A 309 9.76 -20.54 -2.40
CA PRO A 309 9.16 -19.64 -1.41
C PRO A 309 7.79 -19.10 -1.88
N PRO A 310 6.76 -19.10 -1.03
CA PRO A 310 5.38 -18.77 -1.42
C PRO A 310 5.14 -17.27 -1.68
N GLU A 311 6.06 -16.40 -1.27
CA GLU A 311 5.97 -14.94 -1.45
C GLU A 311 6.30 -14.51 -2.89
N ILE A 312 7.01 -15.37 -3.63
CA ILE A 312 7.50 -15.10 -4.99
C ILE A 312 6.96 -16.07 -6.02
N GLN A 313 6.17 -17.06 -5.62
CA GLN A 313 5.52 -18.01 -6.51
C GLN A 313 4.00 -18.01 -6.27
N PRO A 314 3.19 -18.09 -7.33
CA PRO A 314 1.76 -18.19 -7.18
C PRO A 314 1.37 -19.55 -6.62
N ILE A 315 0.19 -19.62 -6.03
CA ILE A 315 -0.49 -20.88 -5.75
C ILE A 315 -0.93 -21.50 -7.09
N TYR A 316 -0.75 -22.80 -7.22
CA TYR A 316 -1.32 -23.58 -8.32
C TYR A 316 -2.45 -24.45 -7.79
N VAL A 317 -3.43 -24.74 -8.64
CA VAL A 317 -4.50 -25.69 -8.32
C VAL A 317 -4.58 -26.76 -9.41
N GLU A 318 -4.91 -27.98 -9.03
CA GLU A 318 -5.31 -29.01 -9.99
C GLU A 318 -6.83 -28.99 -10.09
N HIS A 319 -7.34 -28.85 -11.32
CA HIS A 319 -8.76 -28.71 -11.60
C HIS A 319 -9.23 -29.87 -12.49
N GLU A 320 -10.32 -30.54 -12.12
CA GLU A 320 -10.83 -31.76 -12.77
C GLU A 320 -10.93 -31.62 -14.31
N ARG A 321 -11.40 -30.47 -14.78
CA ARG A 321 -11.61 -30.20 -16.22
C ARG A 321 -10.42 -29.62 -16.96
N TRP A 322 -9.58 -28.84 -16.27
CA TRP A 322 -8.58 -27.96 -16.90
C TRP A 322 -7.14 -28.38 -16.56
N GLY A 323 -6.99 -29.42 -15.74
CA GLY A 323 -5.70 -29.84 -15.20
C GLY A 323 -5.09 -28.78 -14.30
N ARG A 324 -3.77 -28.65 -14.37
CA ARG A 324 -3.02 -27.64 -13.62
C ARG A 324 -3.33 -26.22 -14.07
N LEU A 325 -3.65 -25.36 -13.11
CA LEU A 325 -3.92 -23.94 -13.29
C LEU A 325 -3.01 -23.09 -12.39
N GLU A 326 -2.60 -21.93 -12.90
CA GLU A 326 -1.86 -20.91 -12.16
C GLU A 326 -2.84 -19.88 -11.60
N THR A 327 -2.73 -19.54 -10.30
CA THR A 327 -3.55 -18.46 -9.72
C THR A 327 -2.78 -17.13 -9.70
N GLY A 328 -3.50 -16.03 -9.47
CA GLY A 328 -2.89 -14.74 -9.14
C GLY A 328 -2.47 -14.59 -7.69
N ILE A 329 -2.60 -15.62 -6.86
CA ILE A 329 -2.57 -15.52 -5.41
C ILE A 329 -1.20 -15.96 -4.90
N TYR A 330 -0.51 -15.05 -4.21
CA TYR A 330 0.80 -15.31 -3.59
C TYR A 330 0.61 -15.32 -2.09
N TRP A 331 1.04 -16.40 -1.45
CA TRP A 331 0.95 -16.50 0.00
C TRP A 331 2.13 -15.75 0.61
N THR A 332 1.87 -14.51 0.98
CA THR A 332 2.79 -13.75 1.82
C THR A 332 2.82 -14.42 3.18
N THR A 333 3.99 -14.87 3.66
CA THR A 333 4.11 -15.28 5.06
C THR A 333 3.51 -14.15 5.90
N PRO A 334 2.54 -14.42 6.79
CA PRO A 334 2.27 -13.46 7.82
C PRO A 334 3.62 -13.21 8.51
N ALA A 335 4.00 -11.95 8.73
CA ALA A 335 4.74 -11.67 9.95
C ALA A 335 3.86 -12.30 11.03
N LEU A 336 4.35 -13.38 11.64
CA LEU A 336 3.70 -14.00 12.79
C LEU A 336 3.45 -12.86 13.78
N LEU A 337 2.24 -12.33 13.78
CA LEU A 337 1.76 -11.32 14.71
C LEU A 337 1.08 -12.01 15.87
#